data_AF-A0A0R3SNR7-F1
#
_entry.id   AF-A0A0R3SNR7-F1
#
_cell.length_a   1.000
_cell.length_b   1.000
_cell.length_c   1.000
_cell.angle_alpha   90.00
_cell.angle_beta   90.00
_cell.angle_gamma   90.00
#
_symmetry.space_group_name_H-M   'P 1'
#
loop_
_entity.id
_entity.type
_entity.pdbx_description
1 polymer ?
#
loop_
_entity_poly.entity_id
_entity_poly.type
_entity_poly.pdbx_seq_one_letter_code
_entity_poly.pdbx_strand_id
1 'polypeptide(L)'
;MSSGTVRFHVIFLKSLILHHFERGGPNAAPIHLHLLTDKASGYILEGILGSWRINKLRYTFYSAEPYYFLGMAPEPFNVYYDLTEFGGGKQSFSYNGGVIMWNLQRLTMKKWEALYKPAYERALKVFTRLTAAEQTLMTVVIMENPEILYRLSCHWNFQLYEGVIPEECPSTWNRPPAPDLLDPLILHGDRYDKRELDFSLNEPKTLANHVDDLWHHYIVIRSRIIQLDGYAFRHEPLEAPQFSFLR
;
A
#
# COMPACT_ATOMS: atom_id res chain seq x y z
N MET A 1 23.62 -36.62 3.41
CA MET A 1 24.16 -35.31 3.00
C MET A 1 22.98 -34.40 2.72
N SER A 2 22.53 -33.61 3.70
CA SER A 2 21.47 -32.63 3.48
C SER A 2 22.10 -31.40 2.84
N SER A 3 21.68 -31.09 1.62
CA SER A 3 21.97 -29.81 0.96
C SER A 3 21.40 -28.69 1.82
N GLY A 4 22.25 -28.06 2.63
CA GLY A 4 21.93 -26.86 3.38
C GLY A 4 21.83 -25.71 2.41
N THR A 5 20.67 -25.51 1.79
CA THR A 5 20.39 -24.33 0.98
C THR A 5 20.52 -23.10 1.86
N VAL A 6 21.63 -22.37 1.72
CA VAL A 6 21.85 -21.09 2.41
C VAL A 6 20.76 -20.13 1.97
N ARG A 7 19.82 -19.81 2.86
CA ARG A 7 18.85 -18.73 2.65
C ARG A 7 19.58 -17.41 2.87
N PHE A 8 20.06 -16.81 1.79
CA PHE A 8 20.41 -15.39 1.82
C PHE A 8 19.11 -14.58 1.90
N HIS A 9 18.71 -14.20 3.11
CA HIS A 9 17.76 -13.09 3.29
C HIS A 9 18.55 -11.81 3.22
N VAL A 10 18.70 -11.28 2.01
CA VAL A 10 19.19 -9.91 1.84
C VAL A 10 17.99 -9.00 2.06
N ILE A 11 17.84 -8.49 3.28
CA ILE A 11 16.95 -7.36 3.54
C ILE A 11 17.65 -6.13 2.96
N PHE A 12 17.45 -5.89 1.67
CA PHE A 12 17.96 -4.69 1.00
C PHE A 12 17.06 -3.50 1.38
N LEU A 13 17.31 -2.89 2.54
CA LEU A 13 16.83 -1.54 2.81
C LEU A 13 17.73 -0.56 2.03
N LYS A 14 17.50 -0.45 0.73
CA LYS A 14 18.40 0.23 -0.22
C LYS A 14 18.25 1.75 -0.18
N SER A 15 17.09 2.23 0.27
CA SER A 15 16.83 3.64 0.55
C SER A 15 15.64 3.74 1.51
N LEU A 16 15.74 4.65 2.48
CA LEU A 16 14.65 5.03 3.38
C LEU A 16 14.35 6.51 3.05
N ILE A 17 13.24 6.78 2.36
CA ILE A 17 12.76 8.16 2.25
C ILE A 17 12.07 8.47 3.58
N LEU A 18 12.76 9.25 4.40
CA LEU A 18 12.24 9.74 5.67
C LEU A 18 11.46 11.03 5.40
N HIS A 19 10.16 11.01 5.65
CA HIS A 19 9.40 12.25 5.84
C HIS A 19 9.53 12.66 7.30
N HIS A 20 10.35 13.67 7.57
CA HIS A 20 10.51 14.32 8.87
C HIS A 20 9.69 15.61 8.87
N PHE A 21 8.73 15.76 9.78
CA PHE A 21 8.14 17.07 10.06
C PHE A 21 8.81 17.75 11.25
N GLU A 22 9.34 18.93 10.92
CA GLU A 22 9.71 20.11 11.71
C GLU A 22 10.92 20.06 12.66
N ARG A 23 11.91 20.90 12.31
CA ARG A 23 12.97 21.36 13.20
C ARG A 23 12.37 22.38 14.18
N GLY A 24 12.25 22.02 15.45
CA GLY A 24 11.96 22.95 16.55
C GLY A 24 10.52 23.03 17.04
N GLY A 25 9.56 22.31 16.44
CA GLY A 25 8.20 22.21 16.96
C GLY A 25 8.11 21.21 18.13
N PRO A 26 7.29 21.45 19.18
CA PRO A 26 7.10 20.51 20.29
C PRO A 26 6.53 19.14 19.86
N ASN A 27 6.01 19.04 18.62
CA ASN A 27 5.27 17.89 18.11
C ASN A 27 5.81 17.35 16.78
N ALA A 28 7.13 17.16 16.62
CA ALA A 28 7.65 16.43 15.46
C ALA A 28 6.95 15.07 15.31
N ALA A 29 6.35 14.80 14.14
CA ALA A 29 5.61 13.57 13.87
C ALA A 29 6.58 12.37 13.85
N PRO A 30 6.21 11.23 14.45
CA PRO A 30 7.08 10.06 14.48
C PRO A 30 7.30 9.49 13.07
N ILE A 31 8.54 9.11 12.75
CA ILE A 31 8.82 8.28 11.56
C ILE A 31 8.17 6.93 11.80
N HIS A 32 7.23 6.51 10.97
CA HIS A 32 6.60 5.19 11.09
C HIS A 32 7.03 4.28 9.95
N LEU A 33 7.77 3.22 10.27
CA LEU A 33 8.18 2.19 9.31
C LEU A 33 7.16 1.07 9.24
N HIS A 34 6.73 0.74 8.04
CA HIS A 34 5.86 -0.40 7.80
C HIS A 34 6.64 -1.47 7.07
N LEU A 35 6.79 -2.64 7.70
CA LEU A 35 7.72 -3.67 7.25
C LEU A 35 6.96 -4.98 7.06
N LEU A 36 6.96 -5.50 5.85
CA LEU A 36 6.49 -6.85 5.58
C LEU A 36 7.63 -7.84 5.85
N THR A 37 7.42 -8.80 6.76
CA THR A 37 8.46 -9.73 7.20
C THR A 37 7.90 -11.12 7.45
N ASP A 38 8.68 -12.17 7.19
CA ASP A 38 8.41 -13.46 7.82
C ASP A 38 8.65 -13.39 9.34
N LYS A 39 8.18 -14.39 10.08
CA LYS A 39 8.25 -14.39 11.55
C LYS A 39 9.69 -14.29 12.07
N ALA A 40 10.64 -14.99 11.46
CA ALA A 40 12.03 -14.99 11.91
C ALA A 40 12.71 -13.64 11.62
N SER A 41 12.52 -13.09 10.42
CA SER A 41 13.03 -11.77 10.05
C SER A 41 12.43 -10.64 10.89
N GLY A 42 11.14 -10.75 11.24
CA GLY A 42 10.45 -9.78 12.10
C GLY A 42 11.11 -9.65 13.46
N TYR A 43 11.40 -10.76 14.14
CA TYR A 43 12.11 -10.74 15.43
C TYR A 43 13.51 -10.09 15.35
N ILE A 44 14.26 -10.39 14.29
CA ILE A 44 15.61 -9.82 14.10
C ILE A 44 15.52 -8.32 13.86
N LEU A 45 14.63 -7.89 12.95
CA LEU A 45 14.43 -6.49 12.62
C LEU A 45 13.92 -5.68 13.81
N GLU A 46 13.02 -6.24 14.62
CA GLU A 46 12.57 -5.63 15.87
C GLU A 46 13.75 -5.31 16.81
N GLY A 47 14.66 -6.27 16.99
CA GLY A 47 15.88 -6.06 17.78
C GLY A 47 16.80 -4.98 17.20
N ILE A 48 16.99 -4.96 15.88
CA ILE A 48 17.81 -3.96 15.19
C ILE A 48 17.20 -2.57 15.33
N LEU A 49 15.91 -2.41 15.00
CA LEU A 49 15.20 -1.13 15.08
C LEU A 49 15.10 -0.64 16.53
N GLY A 50 14.90 -1.55 17.49
CA GLY A 50 14.93 -1.23 18.92
C GLY A 50 16.29 -0.72 19.40
N SER A 51 17.39 -1.12 18.74
CA SER A 51 18.74 -0.59 19.04
C SER A 51 19.02 0.77 18.41
N TRP A 52 18.20 1.22 17.46
CA TRP A 52 18.39 2.51 16.82
C TRP A 52 18.04 3.64 17.81
N ARG A 53 18.98 4.56 18.00
CA ARG A 53 18.78 5.75 18.86
C ARG A 53 18.06 6.87 18.10
N ILE A 54 16.99 6.53 17.36
CA ILE A 54 16.20 7.49 16.61
C ILE A 54 14.99 7.90 17.45
N ASN A 55 14.92 9.19 17.79
CA ASN A 55 13.79 9.73 18.53
C ASN A 55 12.51 9.62 17.70
N LYS A 56 11.42 9.19 18.35
CA LYS A 56 10.09 9.09 17.75
C LYS A 56 10.03 8.15 16.51
N LEU A 57 10.84 7.09 16.48
CA LEU A 57 10.67 6.01 15.51
C LEU A 57 9.56 5.05 15.97
N ARG A 58 8.57 4.82 15.11
CA ARG A 58 7.55 3.78 15.23
C ARG A 58 7.74 2.75 14.12
N TYR A 59 7.32 1.52 14.36
CA TYR A 59 7.27 0.51 13.31
C TYR A 59 6.10 -0.45 13.51
N THR A 60 5.57 -0.95 12.39
CA THR A 60 4.56 -2.01 12.35
C THR A 60 5.06 -3.12 11.43
N PHE A 61 5.12 -4.34 11.96
CA PHE A 61 5.41 -5.53 11.18
C PHE A 61 4.13 -6.16 10.64
N TYR A 62 4.13 -6.50 9.36
CA TYR A 62 3.07 -7.25 8.69
C TYR A 62 3.62 -8.63 8.36
N SER A 63 2.89 -9.69 8.73
CA SER A 63 3.31 -11.06 8.48
C SER A 63 3.23 -11.39 6.99
N ALA A 64 4.34 -11.87 6.42
CA ALA A 64 4.41 -12.41 5.06
C ALA A 64 4.06 -13.91 4.98
N GLU A 65 3.65 -14.54 6.09
CA GLU A 65 3.25 -15.95 6.16
C GLU A 65 1.72 -16.04 6.31
N PRO A 66 0.98 -16.91 5.56
CA PRO A 66 1.41 -17.99 4.66
C PRO A 66 1.83 -17.59 3.22
N TYR A 67 1.98 -18.58 2.34
CA TYR A 67 2.61 -18.62 1.00
C TYR A 67 2.08 -17.67 -0.09
N TYR A 68 1.84 -16.40 0.20
CA TYR A 68 1.29 -15.46 -0.76
C TYR A 68 2.32 -15.03 -1.83
N PHE A 69 1.87 -15.00 -3.07
CA PHE A 69 2.65 -14.55 -4.25
C PHE A 69 2.45 -13.06 -4.52
N LEU A 70 1.25 -12.56 -4.22
CA LEU A 70 0.87 -11.17 -4.44
C LEU A 70 0.10 -10.63 -3.25
N GLY A 71 0.21 -9.33 -2.99
CA GLY A 71 -0.61 -8.61 -2.03
C GLY A 71 -1.30 -7.44 -2.67
N MET A 72 -2.61 -7.33 -2.50
CA MET A 72 -3.44 -6.25 -3.03
C MET A 72 -4.49 -5.85 -2.02
N ALA A 73 -4.87 -4.58 -2.05
CA ALA A 73 -5.95 -4.04 -1.22
C ALA A 73 -7.29 -4.15 -1.96
N PRO A 74 -8.39 -4.41 -1.24
CA PRO A 74 -9.72 -4.44 -1.84
C PRO A 74 -10.11 -3.05 -2.35
N GLU A 75 -10.95 -3.02 -3.38
CA GLU A 75 -11.62 -1.82 -3.86
C GLU A 75 -12.83 -1.51 -2.97
N PRO A 76 -12.94 -0.31 -2.36
CA PRO A 76 -14.05 0.05 -1.47
C PRO A 76 -15.28 0.48 -2.28
N PHE A 77 -15.69 -0.36 -3.23
CA PHE A 77 -16.84 -0.19 -4.09
C PHE A 77 -17.39 -1.54 -4.52
N ASN A 78 -18.69 -1.57 -4.75
CA ASN A 78 -19.37 -2.77 -5.20
C ASN A 78 -19.17 -2.97 -6.71
N VAL A 79 -18.13 -3.72 -7.08
CA VAL A 79 -18.05 -4.29 -8.41
C VAL A 79 -18.71 -5.65 -8.40
N TYR A 80 -19.76 -5.79 -9.21
CA TYR A 80 -20.41 -7.05 -9.40
C TYR A 80 -19.61 -7.90 -10.40
N TYR A 81 -18.86 -8.88 -9.90
CA TYR A 81 -18.29 -9.92 -10.75
C TYR A 81 -19.17 -11.16 -10.66
N ASP A 82 -19.88 -11.46 -11.76
CA ASP A 82 -20.61 -12.72 -11.87
C ASP A 82 -19.65 -13.82 -12.33
N LEU A 83 -19.06 -14.51 -11.37
CA LEU A 83 -18.24 -15.69 -11.66
C LEU A 83 -19.03 -17.00 -11.63
N THR A 84 -20.36 -16.95 -11.49
CA THR A 84 -21.17 -18.17 -11.40
C THR A 84 -21.12 -19.00 -12.68
N GLU A 85 -20.92 -18.35 -13.83
CA GLU A 85 -20.69 -19.02 -15.13
C GLU A 85 -19.39 -19.86 -15.15
N PHE A 86 -18.50 -19.69 -14.18
CA PHE A 86 -17.27 -20.46 -14.00
C PHE A 86 -17.32 -21.50 -12.88
N GLY A 87 -18.50 -21.71 -12.26
CA GLY A 87 -18.66 -22.63 -11.12
C GLY A 87 -18.20 -22.06 -9.78
N GLY A 88 -17.88 -20.76 -9.71
CA GLY A 88 -17.56 -20.03 -8.49
C GLY A 88 -18.79 -19.40 -7.83
N GLY A 89 -18.64 -18.91 -6.60
CA GLY A 89 -19.65 -18.07 -5.96
C GLY A 89 -19.68 -16.67 -6.59
N LYS A 90 -20.85 -16.04 -6.60
CA LYS A 90 -20.97 -14.61 -6.91
C LYS A 90 -20.26 -13.78 -5.85
N GLN A 91 -19.43 -12.85 -6.27
CA GLN A 91 -18.61 -12.02 -5.38
C GLN A 91 -18.76 -10.55 -5.76
N SER A 92 -18.90 -9.70 -4.73
CA SER A 92 -19.32 -8.29 -4.88
C SER A 92 -18.17 -7.28 -4.73
N PHE A 93 -16.91 -7.73 -4.77
CA PHE A 93 -15.76 -6.85 -4.55
C PHE A 93 -14.59 -7.16 -5.49
N SER A 94 -13.77 -6.15 -5.75
CA SER A 94 -12.54 -6.21 -6.54
C SER A 94 -11.29 -5.98 -5.70
N TYR A 95 -10.13 -6.17 -6.30
CA TYR A 95 -8.85 -5.65 -5.82
C TYR A 95 -8.37 -4.53 -6.73
N ASN A 96 -7.68 -3.54 -6.14
CA ASN A 96 -7.19 -2.38 -6.88
C ASN A 96 -5.69 -2.51 -7.22
N GLY A 97 -5.33 -2.18 -8.47
CA GLY A 97 -3.99 -2.30 -9.02
C GLY A 97 -3.01 -1.18 -8.64
N GLY A 98 -3.46 -0.14 -7.93
CA GLY A 98 -2.64 1.01 -7.54
C GLY A 98 -1.51 0.69 -6.58
N VAL A 99 -1.69 -0.33 -5.73
CA VAL A 99 -0.67 -0.84 -4.82
C VAL A 99 -0.65 -2.36 -4.87
N ILE A 100 0.45 -2.90 -5.38
CA ILE A 100 0.66 -4.34 -5.53
C ILE A 100 1.99 -4.73 -4.90
N MET A 101 1.96 -5.71 -4.02
CA MET A 101 3.15 -6.33 -3.45
C MET A 101 3.44 -7.63 -4.17
N TRP A 102 4.62 -7.78 -4.75
CA TRP A 102 5.02 -9.01 -5.44
C TRP A 102 6.08 -9.76 -4.66
N ASN A 103 5.81 -11.02 -4.31
CA ASN A 103 6.83 -11.92 -3.78
C ASN A 103 7.55 -12.63 -4.93
N LEU A 104 8.51 -11.95 -5.57
CA LEU A 104 9.20 -12.44 -6.75
C LEU A 104 10.03 -13.71 -6.50
N GLN A 105 10.44 -13.98 -5.26
CA GLN A 105 11.11 -15.23 -4.91
C GLN A 105 10.17 -16.44 -5.06
N ARG A 106 8.89 -16.25 -4.73
CA ARG A 106 7.87 -17.31 -4.80
C ARG A 106 7.15 -17.33 -6.14
N LEU A 107 6.93 -16.16 -6.74
CA LEU A 107 6.25 -15.96 -8.02
C LEU A 107 7.27 -15.81 -9.17
N THR A 108 7.61 -16.95 -9.78
CA THR A 108 8.37 -16.94 -11.03
C THR A 108 7.45 -16.67 -12.21
N MET A 109 7.99 -16.17 -13.34
CA MET A 109 7.21 -15.97 -14.57
C MET A 109 6.47 -17.25 -15.01
N LYS A 110 7.12 -18.41 -14.93
CA LYS A 110 6.48 -19.70 -15.26
C LYS A 110 5.26 -20.00 -14.38
N LYS A 111 5.35 -19.71 -13.08
CA LYS A 111 4.22 -19.89 -12.16
C LYS A 111 3.11 -18.88 -12.45
N TRP A 112 3.47 -17.62 -12.69
CA TRP A 112 2.50 -16.59 -13.04
C TRP A 112 1.74 -16.95 -14.32
N GLU A 113 2.43 -17.34 -15.39
CA GLU A 113 1.81 -17.76 -16.65
C GLU A 113 0.85 -18.93 -16.48
N ALA A 114 1.17 -19.89 -15.61
CA ALA A 114 0.29 -21.01 -15.31
C ALA A 114 -1.01 -20.59 -14.61
N LEU A 115 -1.02 -19.43 -13.93
CA LEU A 115 -2.18 -18.88 -13.24
C LEU A 115 -2.96 -17.92 -14.16
N TYR A 116 -2.31 -16.92 -14.75
CA TYR A 116 -3.02 -15.85 -15.45
C TYR A 116 -3.51 -16.24 -16.85
N LYS A 117 -2.82 -17.11 -17.59
CA LYS A 117 -3.24 -17.46 -18.96
C LYS A 117 -4.61 -18.17 -18.95
N PRO A 118 -4.84 -19.20 -18.11
CA PRO A 118 -6.16 -19.83 -18.00
C PRO A 118 -7.24 -18.86 -17.49
N ALA A 119 -6.91 -18.02 -16.51
CA ALA A 119 -7.83 -17.00 -15.99
C ALA A 119 -8.21 -15.97 -17.06
N TYR A 120 -7.26 -15.56 -17.90
CA TYR A 120 -7.49 -14.63 -19.01
C TYR A 120 -8.40 -15.24 -20.08
N GLU A 121 -8.14 -16.48 -20.51
CA GLU A 121 -9.00 -17.19 -21.46
C GLU A 121 -10.44 -17.35 -20.94
N ARG A 122 -10.60 -17.56 -19.62
CA ARG A 122 -11.91 -17.59 -18.97
C ARG A 122 -12.55 -16.21 -18.92
N ALA A 123 -11.82 -15.19 -18.46
CA ALA A 123 -12.31 -13.82 -18.38
C ALA A 123 -12.84 -13.30 -19.73
N LEU A 124 -12.20 -13.65 -20.85
CA LEU A 124 -12.65 -13.28 -22.20
C LEU A 124 -13.96 -13.94 -22.64
N LYS A 125 -14.41 -15.02 -21.98
CA LYS A 125 -15.71 -15.65 -22.27
C LYS A 125 -16.86 -14.95 -21.57
N VAL A 126 -16.61 -14.32 -20.42
CA VAL A 126 -17.65 -13.69 -19.59
C VAL A 126 -17.66 -12.18 -19.74
N PHE A 127 -16.50 -11.56 -19.81
CA PHE A 127 -16.37 -10.12 -20.02
C PHE A 127 -16.19 -9.82 -21.50
N THR A 128 -17.06 -8.98 -22.06
CA THR A 128 -16.90 -8.44 -23.42
C THR A 128 -15.61 -7.62 -23.58
N ARG A 129 -15.12 -7.04 -22.47
CA ARG A 129 -13.83 -6.37 -22.35
C ARG A 129 -13.36 -6.37 -20.90
N LEU A 130 -12.05 -6.34 -20.68
CA LEU A 130 -11.47 -6.09 -19.36
C LEU A 130 -11.56 -4.59 -19.06
N THR A 131 -12.59 -4.17 -18.31
CA THR A 131 -12.93 -2.75 -18.09
C THR A 131 -11.85 -1.97 -17.34
N ALA A 132 -11.08 -2.64 -16.49
CA ALA A 132 -9.90 -2.08 -15.81
C ALA A 132 -8.62 -2.86 -16.17
N ALA A 133 -8.51 -3.31 -17.43
CA ALA A 133 -7.32 -3.96 -17.99
C ALA A 133 -6.71 -5.05 -17.07
N GLU A 134 -5.45 -4.90 -16.66
CA GLU A 134 -4.74 -5.83 -15.80
C GLU A 134 -5.38 -5.99 -14.43
N GLN A 135 -5.99 -4.94 -13.86
CA GLN A 135 -6.65 -5.02 -12.56
C GLN A 135 -7.81 -6.02 -12.61
N THR A 136 -8.63 -5.97 -13.66
CA THR A 136 -9.73 -6.93 -13.84
C THR A 136 -9.18 -8.36 -13.93
N LEU A 137 -8.13 -8.57 -14.73
CA LEU A 137 -7.51 -9.89 -14.86
C LEU A 137 -6.92 -10.38 -13.53
N MET A 138 -6.22 -9.53 -12.80
CA MET A 138 -5.63 -9.88 -11.51
C MET A 138 -6.68 -10.26 -10.48
N THR A 139 -7.80 -9.53 -10.42
CA THR A 139 -8.95 -9.89 -9.59
C THR A 139 -9.46 -11.29 -9.94
N VAL A 140 -9.65 -11.61 -11.23
CA VAL A 140 -10.06 -12.97 -11.65
C VAL A 140 -9.04 -14.03 -11.24
N VAL A 141 -7.75 -13.79 -11.47
CA VAL A 141 -6.67 -14.73 -11.07
C VAL A 141 -6.70 -14.99 -9.56
N ILE A 142 -6.87 -13.95 -8.75
CA ILE A 142 -6.97 -14.04 -7.29
C ILE A 142 -8.21 -14.83 -6.89
N MET A 143 -9.36 -14.57 -7.52
CA MET A 143 -10.61 -15.25 -7.20
C MET A 143 -10.55 -16.75 -7.49
N GLU A 144 -9.86 -17.13 -8.56
CA GLU A 144 -9.66 -18.54 -8.92
C GLU A 144 -8.55 -19.23 -8.09
N ASN A 145 -7.65 -18.46 -7.49
CA ASN A 145 -6.48 -18.95 -6.76
C ASN A 145 -6.28 -18.15 -5.45
N PRO A 146 -7.24 -18.16 -4.51
CA PRO A 146 -7.23 -17.25 -3.36
C PRO A 146 -6.01 -17.42 -2.42
N GLU A 147 -5.37 -18.58 -2.45
CA GLU A 147 -4.16 -18.89 -1.67
C GLU A 147 -2.93 -18.07 -2.08
N ILE A 148 -2.95 -17.46 -3.27
CA ILE A 148 -1.83 -16.64 -3.75
C ILE A 148 -1.86 -15.21 -3.17
N LEU A 149 -2.98 -14.79 -2.57
CA LEU A 149 -3.21 -13.42 -2.16
C LEU A 149 -2.97 -13.19 -0.66
N TYR A 150 -2.07 -12.26 -0.35
CA TYR A 150 -2.06 -11.55 0.93
C TYR A 150 -3.01 -10.36 0.85
N ARG A 151 -4.18 -10.45 1.49
CA ARG A 151 -5.15 -9.35 1.46
C ARG A 151 -4.64 -8.17 2.28
N LEU A 152 -4.22 -7.10 1.61
CA LEU A 152 -3.83 -5.86 2.27
C LEU A 152 -5.07 -5.20 2.88
N SER A 153 -4.86 -4.51 4.02
CA SER A 153 -5.86 -3.58 4.52
C SER A 153 -6.13 -2.49 3.48
N CYS A 154 -7.38 -2.03 3.35
CA CYS A 154 -7.74 -0.96 2.41
C CYS A 154 -6.94 0.34 2.67
N HIS A 155 -6.45 0.56 3.91
CA HIS A 155 -5.60 1.69 4.28
C HIS A 155 -4.26 1.76 3.52
N TRP A 156 -3.79 0.61 2.99
CA TRP A 156 -2.59 0.53 2.15
C TRP A 156 -2.81 0.98 0.70
N ASN A 157 -4.06 1.19 0.31
CA ASN A 157 -4.45 1.72 -0.99
C ASN A 157 -5.78 2.45 -0.81
N PHE A 158 -5.74 3.54 -0.05
CA PHE A 158 -6.91 4.33 0.31
C PHE A 158 -7.34 5.14 -0.92
N GLN A 159 -8.25 4.54 -1.67
CA GLN A 159 -8.72 5.02 -2.96
C GLN A 159 -9.59 6.26 -2.82
N LEU A 160 -9.50 7.14 -3.80
CA LEU A 160 -10.20 8.40 -3.85
C LEU A 160 -11.05 8.53 -5.13
N TYR A 161 -11.14 7.54 -6.00
CA TYR A 161 -11.99 7.67 -7.21
C TYR A 161 -13.49 7.79 -6.87
N GLU A 162 -14.27 8.27 -7.82
CA GLU A 162 -15.64 8.76 -7.64
C GLU A 162 -16.64 7.70 -7.17
N GLY A 163 -16.35 6.42 -7.39
CA GLY A 163 -17.18 5.31 -6.96
C GLY A 163 -16.90 4.80 -5.54
N VAL A 164 -15.90 5.35 -4.83
CA VAL A 164 -15.57 4.93 -3.47
C VAL A 164 -16.77 5.11 -2.54
N ILE A 165 -17.07 4.06 -1.77
CA ILE A 165 -17.98 4.07 -0.63
C ILE A 165 -17.12 4.24 0.62
N PRO A 166 -17.11 5.42 1.28
CA PRO A 166 -16.21 5.67 2.41
C PRO A 166 -16.33 4.62 3.52
N GLU A 167 -17.53 4.11 3.79
CA GLU A 167 -17.80 3.16 4.86
C GLU A 167 -17.11 1.80 4.67
N GLU A 168 -16.78 1.42 3.43
CA GLU A 168 -16.09 0.16 3.10
C GLU A 168 -14.60 0.19 3.49
N CYS A 169 -14.03 1.38 3.72
CA CYS A 169 -12.70 1.54 4.31
C CYS A 169 -12.74 2.46 5.54
N PRO A 170 -13.10 1.93 6.73
CA PRO A 170 -13.23 2.72 7.95
C PRO A 170 -11.87 3.27 8.42
N SER A 171 -11.77 4.60 8.52
CA SER A 171 -10.56 5.31 8.96
C SER A 171 -10.93 6.50 9.86
N THR A 172 -9.92 7.16 10.41
CA THR A 172 -10.09 8.40 11.19
C THR A 172 -10.75 9.54 10.40
N TRP A 173 -10.81 9.45 9.06
CA TRP A 173 -11.44 10.46 8.23
C TRP A 173 -12.97 10.32 8.18
N ASN A 174 -13.49 9.10 8.28
CA ASN A 174 -14.90 8.79 8.09
C ASN A 174 -15.56 8.11 9.31
N ARG A 175 -14.79 7.83 10.38
CA ARG A 175 -15.30 7.29 11.64
C ARG A 175 -14.87 8.13 12.84
N PRO A 176 -15.70 8.19 13.90
CA PRO A 176 -15.27 8.76 15.17
C PRO A 176 -14.03 8.03 15.72
N PRO A 177 -13.14 8.72 16.47
CA PRO A 177 -11.95 8.11 17.04
C PRO A 177 -12.26 6.83 17.84
N ALA A 178 -11.51 5.76 17.57
CA ALA A 178 -11.58 4.49 18.29
C ALA A 178 -10.17 3.86 18.41
N PRO A 179 -9.90 3.01 19.42
CA PRO A 179 -8.55 2.51 19.71
C PRO A 179 -7.86 1.78 18.55
N ASP A 180 -8.62 1.06 17.72
CA ASP A 180 -8.11 0.25 16.61
C ASP A 180 -8.35 0.87 15.23
N LEU A 181 -8.81 2.13 15.19
CA LEU A 181 -9.08 2.83 13.95
C LEU A 181 -7.79 3.32 13.32
N LEU A 182 -7.54 2.95 12.06
CA LEU A 182 -6.31 3.30 11.36
C LEU A 182 -6.48 4.58 10.56
N ASP A 183 -5.41 5.37 10.50
CA ASP A 183 -5.27 6.41 9.48
C ASP A 183 -5.02 5.75 8.12
N PRO A 184 -5.45 6.40 7.01
CA PRO A 184 -4.96 6.04 5.69
C PRO A 184 -3.43 6.07 5.63
N LEU A 185 -2.81 5.01 5.09
CA LEU A 185 -1.35 4.89 5.02
C LEU A 185 -0.81 5.34 3.66
N ILE A 186 -1.50 4.96 2.58
CA ILE A 186 -1.21 5.42 1.21
C ILE A 186 -2.50 5.97 0.62
N LEU A 187 -2.48 7.25 0.28
CA LEU A 187 -3.57 7.93 -0.41
C LEU A 187 -3.42 7.71 -1.91
N HIS A 188 -4.39 7.05 -2.52
CA HIS A 188 -4.39 6.78 -3.95
C HIS A 188 -5.33 7.76 -4.64
N GLY A 189 -4.76 8.79 -5.28
CA GLY A 189 -5.51 9.79 -6.05
C GLY A 189 -5.95 9.27 -7.42
N ASP A 190 -6.75 8.20 -7.47
CA ASP A 190 -7.14 7.45 -8.68
C ASP A 190 -8.35 8.02 -9.44
N ARG A 191 -8.98 9.06 -8.91
CA ARG A 191 -9.99 9.89 -9.58
C ARG A 191 -9.62 10.25 -11.03
N TYR A 192 -10.58 10.31 -11.96
CA TYR A 192 -10.29 10.62 -13.36
C TYR A 192 -9.99 12.12 -13.55
N ASP A 193 -10.73 13.01 -12.88
CA ASP A 193 -10.51 14.45 -12.85
C ASP A 193 -9.56 14.81 -11.71
N LYS A 194 -8.30 14.52 -12.00
CA LYS A 194 -7.10 14.88 -11.26
C LYS A 194 -7.18 16.32 -10.68
N ARG A 195 -7.06 16.44 -9.35
CA ARG A 195 -7.20 17.68 -8.54
C ARG A 195 -5.88 18.13 -7.92
N GLU A 196 -4.76 17.98 -8.62
CA GLU A 196 -3.41 18.26 -8.09
C GLU A 196 -3.14 19.76 -7.95
N LEU A 197 -3.84 20.59 -8.72
CA LEU A 197 -3.71 22.04 -8.70
C LEU A 197 -4.53 22.71 -7.59
N ASP A 198 -5.50 21.99 -7.03
CA ASP A 198 -6.32 22.52 -5.95
C ASP A 198 -5.45 22.81 -4.71
N PHE A 199 -5.80 23.84 -3.94
CA PHE A 199 -5.06 24.18 -2.73
C PHE A 199 -6.04 24.65 -1.65
N SER A 200 -5.92 24.08 -0.46
CA SER A 200 -6.75 24.44 0.69
C SER A 200 -6.00 24.11 1.97
N LEU A 201 -6.12 24.98 2.98
CA LEU A 201 -5.67 24.71 4.35
C LEU A 201 -6.83 24.68 5.34
N ASN A 202 -8.06 24.76 4.82
CA ASN A 202 -9.25 24.68 5.63
C ASN A 202 -9.44 23.24 6.08
N GLU A 203 -9.25 22.97 7.37
CA GLU A 203 -9.43 21.62 7.89
C GLU A 203 -10.89 21.14 7.74
N PRO A 204 -11.09 19.85 7.41
CA PRO A 204 -12.39 19.22 7.50
C PRO A 204 -12.97 19.34 8.92
N LYS A 205 -14.22 19.78 9.02
CA LYS A 205 -14.92 19.98 10.31
C LYS A 205 -15.80 18.80 10.71
N THR A 206 -16.05 17.89 9.76
CA THR A 206 -16.96 16.77 9.89
C THR A 206 -16.29 15.51 9.34
N LEU A 207 -16.76 14.35 9.77
CA LEU A 207 -16.37 13.09 9.19
C LEU A 207 -16.78 13.05 7.71
N ALA A 208 -15.93 12.46 6.88
CA ALA A 208 -16.18 12.24 5.47
C ALA A 208 -17.28 11.20 5.27
N ASN A 209 -18.38 11.61 4.63
CA ASN A 209 -19.49 10.73 4.27
C ASN A 209 -19.55 10.51 2.75
N HIS A 210 -18.86 11.33 1.97
CA HIS A 210 -18.77 11.24 0.52
C HIS A 210 -17.30 11.28 0.06
N VAL A 211 -17.06 10.76 -1.13
CA VAL A 211 -15.72 10.76 -1.74
C VAL A 211 -15.13 12.18 -1.86
N ASP A 212 -15.97 13.19 -2.12
CA ASP A 212 -15.51 14.58 -2.21
C ASP A 212 -14.98 15.10 -0.86
N ASP A 213 -15.51 14.61 0.27
CA ASP A 213 -14.97 14.91 1.59
C ASP A 213 -13.56 14.28 1.73
N LEU A 214 -13.40 13.02 1.31
CA LEU A 214 -12.08 12.36 1.32
C LEU A 214 -11.06 13.12 0.45
N TRP A 215 -11.48 13.65 -0.69
CA TRP A 215 -10.64 14.53 -1.51
C TRP A 215 -10.28 15.82 -0.81
N HIS A 216 -11.20 16.43 -0.08
CA HIS A 216 -10.91 17.63 0.68
C HIS A 216 -9.82 17.36 1.74
N HIS A 217 -9.91 16.25 2.47
CA HIS A 217 -8.84 15.80 3.38
C HIS A 217 -7.50 15.65 2.65
N TYR A 218 -7.47 14.96 1.50
CA TYR A 218 -6.26 14.79 0.69
C TYR A 218 -5.67 16.12 0.23
N ILE A 219 -6.49 17.04 -0.28
CA ILE A 219 -6.05 18.38 -0.74
C ILE A 219 -5.43 19.16 0.42
N VAL A 220 -6.04 19.12 1.60
CA VAL A 220 -5.55 19.81 2.80
C VAL A 220 -4.19 19.26 3.24
N ILE A 221 -4.05 17.94 3.32
CA ILE A 221 -2.78 17.30 3.67
C ILE A 221 -1.70 17.63 2.64
N ARG A 222 -2.00 17.53 1.34
CA ARG A 222 -1.07 17.87 0.27
C ARG A 222 -0.68 19.35 0.32
N SER A 223 -1.63 20.24 0.55
CA SER A 223 -1.40 21.70 0.63
C SER A 223 -0.47 22.06 1.78
N ARG A 224 -0.62 21.41 2.94
CA ARG A 224 0.32 21.54 4.06
C ARG A 224 1.74 21.10 3.68
N ILE A 225 1.87 19.96 2.98
CA ILE A 225 3.17 19.48 2.49
C ILE A 225 3.79 20.50 1.52
N ILE A 226 2.99 21.07 0.61
CA ILE A 226 3.43 22.10 -0.34
C ILE A 226 3.87 23.38 0.39
N GLN A 227 3.13 23.83 1.41
CA GLN A 227 3.50 25.01 2.20
C GLN A 227 4.81 24.87 2.96
N LEU A 228 5.22 23.64 3.27
CA LEU A 228 6.51 23.35 3.90
C LEU A 228 7.68 23.43 2.89
N ASP A 229 7.47 24.21 1.83
CA ASP A 229 8.42 24.73 0.86
C ASP A 229 9.13 23.68 0.01
N GLY A 230 8.44 22.57 -0.31
CA GLY A 230 8.74 21.59 -1.38
C GLY A 230 10.11 20.89 -1.40
N TYR A 231 11.11 21.41 -0.69
CA TYR A 231 12.54 21.15 -0.78
C TYR A 231 13.35 21.68 0.43
N ALA A 232 12.76 22.42 1.38
CA ALA A 232 13.39 22.78 2.66
C ALA A 232 13.75 21.57 3.56
N PHE A 233 13.47 20.35 3.09
CA PHE A 233 13.84 19.07 3.71
C PHE A 233 15.31 18.67 3.52
N ARG A 234 16.07 19.35 2.65
CA ARG A 234 17.51 19.12 2.51
C ARG A 234 18.25 20.13 3.39
N HIS A 235 19.08 19.63 4.31
CA HIS A 235 20.15 20.45 4.86
C HIS A 235 21.07 20.93 3.71
N GLU A 236 21.79 22.05 3.91
CA GLU A 236 23.02 22.33 3.15
C GLU A 236 23.78 21.00 2.96
N PRO A 237 24.23 20.65 1.74
CA PRO A 237 24.92 19.38 1.53
C PRO A 237 26.06 19.29 2.53
N LEU A 238 26.01 18.31 3.45
CA LEU A 238 27.19 17.92 4.18
C LEU A 238 28.23 17.59 3.12
N GLU A 239 29.43 18.16 3.22
CA GLU A 239 30.54 17.80 2.32
C GLU A 239 30.55 16.28 2.17
N ALA A 240 30.48 15.81 0.93
CA ALA A 240 30.45 14.38 0.66
C ALA A 240 31.64 13.75 1.40
N PRO A 241 31.44 12.75 2.28
CA PRO A 241 32.55 12.10 2.94
C PRO A 241 33.52 11.60 1.87
N GLN A 242 34.75 12.10 1.90
CA GLN A 242 35.79 11.65 0.98
C GLN A 242 36.17 10.21 1.33
N PHE A 243 35.53 9.25 0.69
CA PHE A 243 35.96 7.87 0.71
C PHE A 243 37.12 7.71 -0.29
N SER A 244 38.35 7.72 0.23
CA SER A 244 39.50 7.22 -0.52
C SER A 244 39.47 5.69 -0.53
N PHE A 245 39.37 5.10 -1.72
CA PHE A 245 39.62 3.67 -1.93
C PHE A 245 41.08 3.37 -2.22
N LEU A 246 41.97 4.37 -2.10
CA LEU A 246 43.41 4.19 -2.19
C LEU A 246 43.98 4.22 -0.78
N ARG A 247 44.23 3.01 -0.26
CA ARG A 247 45.45 2.70 0.48
C ARG A 247 46.36 1.91 -0.44
#